data_AF-A0A351HF36-F1
#
_entry.id   AF-A0A351HF36-F1
#
_cell.length_a   1.000
_cell.length_b   1.000
_cell.length_c   1.000
_cell.angle_alpha   90.00
_cell.angle_beta   90.00
_cell.angle_gamma   90.00
#
_symmetry.space_group_name_H-M   'P 1'
#
loop_
_entity.id
_entity.type
_entity.pdbx_description
1 polymer ?
#
loop_
_entity_poly.entity_id
_entity_poly.type
_entity_poly.pdbx_seq_one_letter_code
_entity_poly.pdbx_strand_id
1 'polypeptide(L)'
;GNTPVFVLLTLGAFLTAGYMGRLFWVAFLGQPKSDAASHAHEGPLNILVPLIVLAVLSLGGGWIGFWPEQLGAIIKDNLDHLHHMEGYAGMHKTVLVAGSTAWIVGLVLSLFFYGAGAKEDRLEQKAAPIYGFLKARLWFDEIYGYYVAKIQQRLAIFLSFIDIFVIKGIFVRGSAGLVGLVGICSRSLHDGNIHSYVYWFLAGLLALWAAASGIL
;
A
#
# COMPACT_ATOMS: atom_id res chain seq x y z
N GLY A 1 27.18 -20.33 7.09
CA GLY A 1 25.79 -19.87 7.30
C GLY A 1 25.79 -18.46 7.83
N ASN A 2 24.83 -17.63 7.43
CA ASN A 2 24.71 -16.25 7.91
C ASN A 2 24.08 -16.24 9.30
N THR A 3 24.91 -16.33 10.34
CA THR A 3 24.50 -16.35 11.76
C THR A 3 23.56 -15.20 12.14
N PRO A 4 23.79 -13.94 11.70
CA PRO A 4 22.83 -12.85 11.90
C PRO A 4 21.41 -13.14 11.42
N VAL A 5 21.26 -13.68 10.20
CA VAL A 5 19.93 -14.00 9.64
C VAL A 5 19.27 -15.12 10.43
N PHE A 6 20.04 -16.15 10.82
CA PHE A 6 19.52 -17.23 11.65
C PHE A 6 19.00 -16.75 13.01
N VAL A 7 19.75 -15.87 13.67
CA VAL A 7 19.34 -15.26 14.95
C VAL A 7 18.08 -14.41 14.76
N LEU A 8 18.02 -13.60 13.70
CA LEU A 8 16.85 -12.77 13.39
C LEU A 8 15.60 -13.63 13.16
N LEU A 9 15.70 -14.71 12.39
CA LEU A 9 14.59 -15.63 12.13
C LEU A 9 14.15 -16.37 13.40
N THR A 10 15.10 -16.81 14.23
CA THR A 10 14.80 -17.47 15.52
C THR A 10 14.10 -16.52 16.48
N LEU A 11 14.56 -15.26 16.56
CA LEU A 11 13.88 -14.20 17.30
C LEU A 11 12.48 -13.91 16.73
N GLY A 12 12.33 -13.94 15.40
CA GLY A 12 11.04 -13.82 14.73
C GLY A 12 10.07 -14.91 15.17
N ALA A 13 10.50 -16.17 15.23
CA ALA A 13 9.69 -17.28 15.72
C ALA A 13 9.27 -17.11 17.18
N PHE A 14 10.20 -16.69 18.05
CA PHE A 14 9.92 -16.37 19.45
C PHE A 14 8.88 -15.24 19.60
N LEU A 15 9.10 -14.11 18.91
CA LEU A 15 8.19 -12.96 18.95
C LEU A 15 6.82 -13.31 18.38
N THR A 16 6.78 -14.14 17.34
CA THR A 16 5.53 -14.58 16.70
C THR A 16 4.66 -15.38 17.63
N ALA A 17 5.25 -16.39 18.28
CA ALA A 17 4.57 -17.16 19.29
C ALA A 17 4.14 -16.30 20.49
N GLY A 18 4.97 -15.34 20.88
CA GLY A 18 4.68 -14.40 21.96
C GLY A 18 3.45 -13.53 21.69
N TYR A 19 3.39 -12.88 20.52
CA TYR A 19 2.26 -11.98 20.19
C TYR A 19 0.98 -12.76 19.86
N MET A 20 1.07 -13.92 19.18
CA MET A 20 -0.10 -14.77 18.91
C MET A 20 -0.66 -15.35 20.21
N GLY A 21 0.22 -15.79 21.11
CA GLY A 21 -0.17 -16.20 22.46
C GLY A 21 -0.92 -15.08 23.18
N ARG A 22 -0.33 -13.88 23.24
CA ARG A 22 -0.95 -12.71 23.90
C ARG A 22 -2.35 -12.45 23.36
N LEU A 23 -2.51 -12.46 22.03
CA LEU A 23 -3.81 -12.27 21.40
C LEU A 23 -4.81 -13.33 21.84
N PHE A 24 -4.42 -14.61 21.80
CA PHE A 24 -5.30 -15.72 22.17
C PHE A 24 -5.70 -15.68 23.65
N TRP A 25 -4.73 -15.51 24.56
CA TRP A 25 -4.99 -15.48 26.00
C TRP A 25 -5.85 -14.29 26.42
N VAL A 26 -5.64 -13.12 25.83
CA VAL A 26 -6.38 -11.90 26.18
C VAL A 26 -7.77 -11.88 25.56
N ALA A 27 -7.93 -12.37 24.31
CA ALA A 27 -9.20 -12.32 23.60
C ALA A 27 -10.16 -13.46 24.01
N PHE A 28 -9.65 -14.69 24.17
CA PHE A 28 -10.50 -15.87 24.40
C PHE A 28 -10.57 -16.31 25.86
N LEU A 29 -9.46 -16.22 26.62
CA LEU A 29 -9.43 -16.60 28.04
C LEU A 29 -9.64 -15.41 28.99
N GLY A 30 -9.72 -14.19 28.46
CA GLY A 30 -9.89 -12.99 29.24
C GLY A 30 -11.35 -12.59 29.48
N GLN A 31 -11.55 -11.71 30.46
CA GLN A 31 -12.86 -11.13 30.73
C GLN A 31 -13.26 -10.16 29.59
N PRO A 32 -14.54 -10.13 29.18
CA PRO A 32 -15.04 -9.17 28.20
C PRO A 32 -14.73 -7.74 28.66
N LYS A 33 -14.10 -6.95 27.77
CA LYS A 33 -13.71 -5.56 28.06
C LYS A 33 -14.73 -4.52 27.56
N SER A 34 -15.81 -4.96 26.89
CA SER A 34 -16.87 -4.10 26.38
C SER A 34 -18.23 -4.81 26.44
N ASP A 35 -19.33 -4.04 26.49
CA ASP A 35 -20.70 -4.58 26.49
C ASP A 35 -21.05 -5.32 25.18
N ALA A 36 -20.43 -4.93 24.06
CA ALA A 36 -20.59 -5.66 22.81
C ALA A 36 -19.94 -7.06 22.88
N ALA A 37 -18.84 -7.20 23.62
CA ALA A 37 -18.15 -8.48 23.78
C ALA A 37 -18.92 -9.43 24.72
N SER A 38 -19.66 -8.92 25.71
CA SER A 38 -20.47 -9.76 26.60
C SER A 38 -21.71 -10.35 25.92
N HIS A 39 -22.21 -9.70 24.86
CA HIS A 39 -23.32 -10.18 24.02
C HIS A 39 -22.86 -10.80 22.70
N ALA A 40 -21.57 -11.17 22.58
CA ALA A 40 -21.06 -11.84 21.40
C ALA A 40 -21.67 -13.24 21.27
N HIS A 41 -22.32 -13.50 20.14
CA HIS A 41 -22.85 -14.81 19.79
C HIS A 41 -21.93 -15.48 18.77
N GLU A 42 -22.01 -16.81 18.67
CA GLU A 42 -21.31 -17.55 17.62
C GLU A 42 -21.75 -17.07 16.23
N GLY A 43 -20.80 -17.08 15.28
CA GLY A 43 -21.06 -16.66 13.91
C GLY A 43 -22.04 -17.62 13.19
N PRO A 44 -22.81 -17.13 12.21
CA PRO A 44 -23.68 -17.97 11.42
C PRO A 44 -22.92 -19.09 10.71
N LEU A 45 -23.60 -20.20 10.41
CA LEU A 45 -23.02 -21.39 9.78
C LEU A 45 -22.27 -21.08 8.47
N ASN A 46 -22.69 -20.07 7.72
CA ASN A 46 -22.04 -19.65 6.47
C ASN A 46 -20.59 -19.16 6.67
N ILE A 47 -20.22 -18.73 7.87
CA ILE A 47 -18.83 -18.36 8.24
C ILE A 47 -18.11 -19.55 8.87
N LEU A 48 -18.83 -20.33 9.69
CA LEU A 48 -18.28 -21.44 10.46
C LEU A 48 -17.84 -22.61 9.54
N VAL A 49 -18.66 -22.96 8.55
CA VAL A 49 -18.38 -24.08 7.64
C VAL A 49 -17.06 -23.90 6.88
N PRO A 50 -16.79 -22.76 6.19
CA PRO A 50 -15.48 -22.52 5.59
C PRO A 50 -14.31 -22.61 6.58
N LEU A 51 -14.48 -22.10 7.80
CA LEU A 51 -13.43 -22.12 8.82
C LEU A 51 -13.09 -23.55 9.26
N ILE A 52 -14.10 -24.42 9.43
CA ILE A 52 -13.89 -25.84 9.74
C ILE A 52 -13.16 -26.54 8.60
N VAL A 53 -13.58 -26.32 7.34
CA VAL A 53 -12.92 -26.94 6.19
C VAL A 53 -11.44 -26.54 6.14
N LEU A 54 -11.14 -25.25 6.34
CA LEU A 54 -9.76 -24.76 6.40
C LEU A 54 -8.98 -25.35 7.58
N ALA A 55 -9.60 -25.51 8.75
CA ALA A 55 -8.96 -26.14 9.90
C ALA A 55 -8.58 -27.61 9.61
N VAL A 56 -9.48 -28.38 8.99
CA VAL A 56 -9.21 -29.76 8.57
C VAL A 56 -8.10 -29.80 7.51
N LEU A 57 -8.15 -28.91 6.52
CA LEU A 57 -7.09 -28.81 5.50
C LEU A 57 -5.74 -28.43 6.11
N SER A 58 -5.71 -27.60 7.17
CA SER A 58 -4.46 -27.27 7.87
C SER A 58 -3.83 -28.47 8.59
N LEU A 59 -4.63 -29.45 9.04
CA LEU A 59 -4.11 -30.69 9.63
C LEU A 59 -3.50 -31.62 8.56
N GLY A 60 -4.13 -31.70 7.39
CA GLY A 60 -3.67 -32.55 6.29
C GLY A 60 -2.61 -31.91 5.40
N GLY A 61 -2.55 -30.58 5.31
CA GLY A 61 -1.73 -29.85 4.33
C GLY A 61 -0.22 -30.07 4.50
N GLY A 62 0.24 -30.39 5.70
CA GLY A 62 1.64 -30.76 5.96
C GLY A 62 2.02 -32.14 5.43
N TRP A 63 1.03 -32.98 5.08
CA TRP A 63 1.27 -34.34 4.60
C TRP A 63 1.47 -34.35 3.08
N ILE A 64 2.74 -34.43 2.67
CA ILE A 64 3.17 -34.38 1.25
C ILE A 64 2.46 -35.45 0.39
N GLY A 65 2.03 -36.57 0.99
CA GLY A 65 1.32 -37.64 0.29
C GLY A 65 -0.05 -37.26 -0.28
N PHE A 66 -0.67 -36.16 0.17
CA PHE A 66 -1.94 -35.67 -0.40
C PHE A 66 -1.76 -34.69 -1.56
N TRP A 67 -0.53 -34.31 -1.89
CA TRP A 67 -0.25 -33.34 -2.94
C TRP A 67 -0.11 -34.01 -4.32
N PRO A 68 -0.47 -33.31 -5.41
CA PRO A 68 -0.25 -33.81 -6.77
C PRO A 68 1.21 -34.18 -7.01
N GLU A 69 1.44 -35.21 -7.83
CA GLU A 69 2.77 -35.80 -8.05
C GLU A 69 3.80 -34.76 -8.51
N GLN A 70 3.42 -33.82 -9.37
CA GLN A 70 4.32 -32.78 -9.86
C GLN A 70 4.81 -31.87 -8.73
N LEU A 71 3.93 -31.48 -7.80
CA LEU A 71 4.30 -30.62 -6.69
C LEU A 71 5.09 -31.39 -5.62
N GLY A 72 4.68 -32.63 -5.34
CA GLY A 72 5.40 -33.53 -4.45
C GLY A 72 6.82 -33.82 -4.93
N ALA A 73 7.02 -33.99 -6.25
CA ALA A 73 8.33 -34.20 -6.85
C ALA A 73 9.26 -32.99 -6.66
N ILE A 74 8.76 -31.77 -6.86
CA ILE A 74 9.54 -30.54 -6.63
C ILE A 74 9.98 -30.43 -5.16
N ILE A 75 9.07 -30.71 -4.21
CA ILE A 75 9.41 -30.64 -2.78
C ILE A 75 10.46 -31.70 -2.41
N LYS A 76 10.32 -32.93 -2.93
CA LYS A 76 11.27 -34.02 -2.69
C LYS A 76 12.65 -33.77 -3.32
N ASP A 77 12.69 -33.29 -4.55
CA ASP A 77 13.94 -32.98 -5.26
C ASP A 77 14.74 -31.89 -4.52
N ASN A 78 14.07 -30.82 -4.10
CA ASN A 78 14.70 -29.79 -3.25
C ASN A 78 15.18 -30.37 -1.92
N LEU A 79 14.39 -31.24 -1.28
CA LEU A 79 14.76 -31.86 -0.02
C LEU A 79 15.98 -32.78 -0.17
N ASP A 80 16.07 -33.55 -1.26
CA ASP A 80 17.22 -34.39 -1.56
C ASP A 80 18.45 -33.54 -1.83
N HIS A 81 18.35 -32.49 -2.64
CA HIS A 81 19.46 -31.55 -2.85
C HIS A 81 20.00 -30.98 -1.53
N LEU A 82 19.12 -30.61 -0.60
CA LEU A 82 19.49 -30.11 0.71
C LEU A 82 20.15 -31.20 1.58
N HIS A 83 19.64 -32.44 1.60
CA HIS A 83 20.19 -33.54 2.39
C HIS A 83 21.62 -33.92 2.00
N HIS A 84 21.99 -33.75 0.73
CA HIS A 84 23.32 -34.06 0.23
C HIS A 84 24.34 -32.93 0.45
N MET A 85 23.92 -31.76 0.98
CA MET A 85 24.87 -30.71 1.34
C MET A 85 25.68 -31.07 2.59
N GLU A 86 26.99 -30.82 2.55
CA GLU A 86 27.87 -31.00 3.69
C GLU A 86 27.39 -30.19 4.90
N GLY A 87 27.25 -30.86 6.05
CA GLY A 87 26.79 -30.23 7.30
C GLY A 87 25.28 -30.00 7.41
N TYR A 88 24.46 -30.43 6.43
CA TYR A 88 23.00 -30.28 6.48
C TYR A 88 22.39 -30.90 7.73
N ALA A 89 22.74 -32.14 8.06
CA ALA A 89 22.14 -32.85 9.21
C ALA A 89 22.32 -32.09 10.54
N GLY A 90 23.50 -31.48 10.74
CA GLY A 90 23.80 -30.67 11.92
C GLY A 90 23.03 -29.34 11.93
N MET A 91 22.98 -28.66 10.77
CA MET A 91 22.23 -27.39 10.63
C MET A 91 20.73 -27.60 10.76
N HIS A 92 20.17 -28.63 10.12
CA HIS A 92 18.75 -28.98 10.18
C HIS A 92 18.32 -29.27 11.63
N LYS A 93 19.09 -30.09 12.36
CA LYS A 93 18.84 -30.36 13.78
C LYS A 93 18.88 -29.09 14.61
N THR A 94 19.85 -28.21 14.36
CA THR A 94 19.98 -26.93 15.08
C THR A 94 18.79 -26.02 14.81
N VAL A 95 18.35 -25.89 13.56
CA VAL A 95 17.19 -25.08 13.17
C VAL A 95 15.91 -25.63 13.79
N LEU A 96 15.70 -26.95 13.72
CA LEU A 96 14.52 -27.61 14.28
C LEU A 96 14.44 -27.38 15.79
N VAL A 97 15.54 -27.62 16.52
CA VAL A 97 15.59 -27.47 17.98
C VAL A 97 15.47 -25.99 18.38
N ALA A 98 16.24 -25.11 17.76
CA ALA A 98 16.23 -23.68 18.09
C ALA A 98 14.87 -23.05 17.79
N GLY A 99 14.30 -23.32 16.60
CA GLY A 99 12.98 -22.84 16.21
C GLY A 99 11.89 -23.39 17.14
N SER A 100 11.92 -24.69 17.42
CA SER A 100 10.95 -25.33 18.32
C SER A 100 10.99 -24.75 19.73
N THR A 101 12.20 -24.58 20.26
CA THR A 101 12.41 -23.99 21.58
C THR A 101 11.96 -22.54 21.59
N ALA A 102 12.26 -21.76 20.53
CA ALA A 102 11.90 -20.36 20.44
C ALA A 102 10.38 -20.14 20.51
N TRP A 103 9.58 -20.88 19.73
CA TRP A 103 8.13 -20.69 19.75
C TRP A 103 7.49 -21.19 21.06
N ILE A 104 7.98 -22.30 21.62
CA ILE A 104 7.52 -22.82 22.92
C ILE A 104 7.81 -21.81 24.04
N VAL A 105 9.06 -21.32 24.11
CA VAL A 105 9.45 -20.32 25.11
C VAL A 105 8.66 -19.02 24.92
N GLY A 106 8.42 -18.59 23.68
CA GLY A 106 7.58 -17.42 23.37
C GLY A 106 6.15 -17.57 23.89
N LEU A 107 5.50 -18.71 23.62
CA LEU A 107 4.15 -18.99 24.13
C LEU A 107 4.09 -19.09 25.64
N VAL A 108 5.04 -19.82 26.25
CA VAL A 108 5.10 -20.00 27.72
C VAL A 108 5.32 -18.66 28.41
N LEU A 109 6.28 -17.85 27.93
CA LEU A 109 6.53 -16.53 28.47
C LEU A 109 5.30 -15.62 28.31
N SER A 110 4.64 -15.68 27.16
CA SER A 110 3.40 -14.94 26.91
C SER A 110 2.28 -15.36 27.87
N LEU A 111 2.15 -16.66 28.16
CA LEU A 111 1.19 -17.18 29.13
C LEU A 111 1.52 -16.72 30.56
N PHE A 112 2.77 -16.76 30.99
CA PHE A 112 3.18 -16.23 32.30
C PHE A 112 2.94 -14.73 32.41
N PHE A 113 3.25 -14.00 31.33
CA PHE A 113 3.19 -12.56 31.34
C PHE A 113 1.76 -12.03 31.23
N TYR A 114 0.90 -12.60 30.38
CA TYR A 114 -0.49 -12.14 30.20
C TYR A 114 -1.54 -12.97 30.97
N GLY A 115 -1.21 -14.18 31.41
CA GLY A 115 -2.15 -15.08 32.09
C GLY A 115 -3.41 -15.38 31.26
N ALA A 116 -4.39 -16.04 31.89
CA ALA A 116 -5.74 -16.15 31.34
C ALA A 116 -6.50 -14.81 31.53
N GLY A 117 -6.08 -13.76 30.80
CA GLY A 117 -6.84 -12.51 30.73
C GLY A 117 -6.35 -11.34 31.56
N ALA A 118 -5.10 -10.89 31.38
CA ALA A 118 -4.66 -9.63 31.97
C ALA A 118 -5.59 -8.46 31.57
N LYS A 119 -6.12 -7.77 32.59
CA LYS A 119 -6.94 -6.56 32.42
C LYS A 119 -6.13 -5.41 31.83
N GLU A 120 -4.88 -5.27 32.29
CA GLU A 120 -3.95 -4.21 31.91
C GLU A 120 -2.73 -4.79 31.17
N ASP A 121 -2.13 -4.02 30.27
CA ASP A 121 -0.92 -4.45 29.58
C ASP A 121 0.28 -4.36 30.54
N ARG A 122 0.66 -5.51 31.09
CA ARG A 122 1.82 -5.63 31.99
C ARG A 122 3.12 -5.16 31.33
N LEU A 123 3.20 -5.12 29.99
CA LEU A 123 4.39 -4.67 29.27
C LEU A 123 4.50 -3.15 29.32
N GLU A 124 3.37 -2.46 29.22
CA GLU A 124 3.29 -1.01 29.37
C GLU A 124 3.69 -0.59 30.79
N GLN A 125 3.27 -1.35 31.81
CA GLN A 125 3.60 -1.05 33.22
C GLN A 125 5.04 -1.37 33.60
N LYS A 126 5.57 -2.53 33.17
CA LYS A 126 6.91 -2.99 33.57
C LYS A 126 8.03 -2.48 32.68
N ALA A 127 7.73 -2.15 31.43
CA ALA A 127 8.72 -1.77 30.42
C ALA A 127 8.20 -0.65 29.50
N ALA A 128 7.70 0.43 30.11
CA ALA A 128 7.20 1.62 29.41
C ALA A 128 8.08 2.13 28.25
N PRO A 129 9.44 2.24 28.36
CA PRO A 129 10.24 2.73 27.24
C PRO A 129 10.26 1.77 26.05
N ILE A 130 10.32 0.45 26.31
CA ILE A 130 10.32 -0.58 25.25
C ILE A 130 8.94 -0.62 24.60
N TYR A 131 7.88 -0.57 25.41
CA TYR A 131 6.51 -0.51 24.91
C TYR A 131 6.28 0.74 24.05
N GLY A 132 6.74 1.91 24.48
CA GLY A 132 6.67 3.16 23.72
C GLY A 132 7.37 3.05 22.36
N PHE A 133 8.57 2.46 22.33
CA PHE A 133 9.30 2.21 21.08
C PHE A 133 8.54 1.28 20.13
N LEU A 134 8.01 0.15 20.62
CA LEU A 134 7.25 -0.80 19.80
C LEU A 134 5.91 -0.21 19.34
N LYS A 135 5.24 0.56 20.20
CA LYS A 135 3.97 1.24 19.91
C LYS A 135 4.12 2.31 18.84
N ALA A 136 5.29 2.95 18.74
CA ALA A 136 5.61 3.91 17.68
C ALA A 136 5.77 3.26 16.29
N ARG A 137 5.63 1.93 16.15
CA ARG A 137 5.68 1.21 14.85
C ARG A 137 6.91 1.56 14.01
N LEU A 138 8.07 1.75 14.67
CA LEU A 138 9.33 2.17 14.04
C LEU A 138 9.25 3.52 13.30
N TRP A 139 8.28 4.37 13.65
CA TRP A 139 8.02 5.68 13.04
C TRP A 139 7.74 5.64 11.52
N PHE A 140 7.40 4.48 10.97
CA PHE A 140 7.13 4.35 9.54
C PHE A 140 5.93 5.20 9.11
N ASP A 141 4.85 5.20 9.90
CA ASP A 141 3.64 5.95 9.61
C ASP A 141 3.92 7.47 9.63
N GLU A 142 4.71 7.94 10.59
CA GLU A 142 5.11 9.35 10.75
C GLU A 142 6.05 9.81 9.64
N ILE A 143 7.05 9.00 9.29
CA ILE A 143 8.00 9.31 8.21
C ILE A 143 7.28 9.31 6.86
N TYR A 144 6.43 8.32 6.62
CA TYR A 144 5.64 8.24 5.39
C TYR A 144 4.66 9.41 5.29
N GLY A 145 3.95 9.71 6.36
CA GLY A 145 3.07 10.87 6.45
C GLY A 145 3.81 12.18 6.22
N TYR A 146 4.99 12.35 6.81
CA TYR A 146 5.86 13.50 6.58
C TYR A 146 6.29 13.61 5.12
N TYR A 147 6.77 12.51 4.53
CA TYR A 147 7.19 12.46 3.13
C TYR A 147 6.05 12.88 2.21
N VAL A 148 4.87 12.28 2.36
CA VAL A 148 3.70 12.59 1.54
C VAL A 148 3.27 14.05 1.74
N ALA A 149 3.11 14.48 2.99
CA ALA A 149 2.57 15.82 3.29
C ALA A 149 3.55 16.96 2.97
N LYS A 150 4.86 16.76 3.13
CA LYS A 150 5.85 17.83 2.96
C LYS A 150 6.58 17.79 1.63
N ILE A 151 6.83 16.61 1.07
CA ILE A 151 7.59 16.48 -0.17
C ILE A 151 6.62 16.30 -1.33
N GLN A 152 5.84 15.21 -1.34
CA GLN A 152 4.94 14.90 -2.45
C GLN A 152 3.88 15.98 -2.67
N GLN A 153 3.22 16.45 -1.60
CA GLN A 153 2.15 17.44 -1.72
C GLN A 153 2.64 18.78 -2.27
N ARG A 154 3.84 19.22 -1.90
CA ARG A 154 4.42 20.47 -2.43
C ARG A 154 4.72 20.37 -3.92
N LEU A 155 5.28 19.24 -4.34
CA LEU A 155 5.50 18.96 -5.76
C LEU A 155 4.18 18.90 -6.53
N ALA A 156 3.15 18.25 -5.98
CA ALA A 156 1.83 18.19 -6.60
C ALA A 156 1.19 19.58 -6.76
N ILE A 157 1.29 20.44 -5.75
CA ILE A 157 0.81 21.84 -5.82
C ILE A 157 1.58 22.63 -6.88
N PHE A 158 2.90 22.47 -6.95
CA PHE A 158 3.72 23.13 -7.96
C PHE A 158 3.37 22.68 -9.38
N LEU A 159 3.20 21.37 -9.60
CA LEU A 159 2.76 20.84 -10.89
C LEU A 159 1.34 21.32 -11.25
N SER A 160 0.44 21.38 -10.28
CA SER A 160 -0.91 21.92 -10.47
C SER A 160 -0.88 23.41 -10.83
N PHE A 161 0.02 24.18 -10.22
CA PHE A 161 0.22 25.58 -10.60
C PHE A 161 0.67 25.71 -12.05
N ILE A 162 1.62 24.88 -12.50
CA ILE A 162 2.06 24.86 -13.89
C ILE A 162 0.90 24.51 -14.84
N ASP A 163 0.12 23.47 -14.53
CA ASP A 163 -1.05 23.08 -15.34
C ASP A 163 -2.06 24.25 -15.49
N ILE A 164 -2.42 24.87 -14.36
CA ILE A 164 -3.41 25.95 -14.35
C ILE A 164 -2.86 27.19 -15.05
N PHE A 165 -1.61 27.57 -14.78
CA PHE A 165 -1.04 28.80 -15.34
C PHE A 165 -0.70 28.63 -16.83
N VAL A 166 0.04 27.59 -17.18
CA VAL A 166 0.53 27.38 -18.55
C VAL A 166 -0.58 26.85 -19.45
N ILE A 167 -1.18 25.71 -19.11
CA ILE A 167 -2.14 25.06 -20.01
C ILE A 167 -3.45 25.85 -20.01
N LYS A 168 -4.08 26.04 -18.84
CA LYS A 168 -5.40 26.70 -18.81
C LYS A 168 -5.31 28.21 -19.04
N GLY A 169 -4.30 28.87 -18.48
CA GLY A 169 -4.09 30.30 -18.63
C GLY A 169 -3.61 30.67 -20.03
N ILE A 170 -2.38 30.29 -20.38
CA ILE A 170 -1.73 30.72 -21.61
C ILE A 170 -2.33 30.01 -22.84
N PHE A 171 -2.33 28.68 -22.87
CA PHE A 171 -2.74 27.96 -24.07
C PHE A 171 -4.23 28.04 -24.33
N VAL A 172 -5.09 27.82 -23.32
CA VAL A 172 -6.54 27.81 -23.51
C VAL A 172 -7.12 29.22 -23.50
N ARG A 173 -6.98 29.96 -22.39
CA ARG A 173 -7.57 31.31 -22.28
C ARG A 173 -6.85 32.34 -23.14
N GLY A 174 -5.53 32.28 -23.25
CA GLY A 174 -4.76 33.21 -24.07
C GLY A 174 -5.11 33.09 -25.56
N SER A 175 -5.20 31.87 -26.09
CA SER A 175 -5.62 31.66 -27.48
C SER A 175 -7.06 32.11 -27.73
N ALA A 176 -7.99 31.79 -26.83
CA ALA A 176 -9.37 32.27 -26.91
C ALA A 176 -9.45 33.81 -26.87
N GLY A 177 -8.62 34.45 -26.03
CA GLY A 177 -8.51 35.90 -25.96
C GLY A 177 -8.00 36.53 -27.26
N LEU A 178 -6.97 35.94 -27.89
CA LEU A 178 -6.46 36.38 -29.19
C LEU A 178 -7.52 36.27 -30.29
N VAL A 179 -8.21 35.15 -30.38
CA VAL A 179 -9.31 34.97 -31.35
C VAL A 179 -10.44 35.96 -31.08
N GLY A 180 -10.78 36.19 -29.80
CA GLY A 180 -11.76 37.20 -29.40
C GLY A 180 -11.37 38.62 -29.83
N LEU A 181 -10.10 39.01 -29.65
CA LEU A 181 -9.58 40.30 -30.10
C LEU A 181 -9.68 40.45 -31.62
N VAL A 182 -9.27 39.42 -32.37
CA VAL A 182 -9.43 39.40 -33.83
C VAL A 182 -10.89 39.54 -34.24
N GLY A 183 -11.80 38.86 -33.53
CA GLY A 183 -13.24 38.96 -33.75
C GLY A 183 -13.79 40.37 -33.48
N ILE A 184 -13.34 41.04 -32.41
CA ILE A 184 -13.72 42.43 -32.11
C ILE A 184 -13.20 43.38 -33.20
N CYS A 185 -11.94 43.23 -33.62
CA CYS A 185 -11.38 44.01 -34.72
C CYS A 185 -12.15 43.79 -36.02
N SER A 186 -12.45 42.53 -36.37
CA SER A 186 -13.22 42.17 -37.57
C SER A 186 -14.65 42.74 -37.53
N ARG A 187 -15.30 42.71 -36.37
CA ARG A 187 -16.61 43.32 -36.14
C ARG A 187 -16.57 44.83 -36.31
N SER A 188 -15.51 45.49 -35.85
CA SER A 188 -15.33 46.93 -36.03
C SER A 188 -15.13 47.36 -37.48
N LEU A 189 -14.80 46.45 -38.41
CA LEU A 189 -14.75 46.77 -39.84
C LEU A 189 -16.14 46.80 -40.48
N HIS A 190 -17.17 46.28 -39.79
CA HIS A 190 -18.55 46.20 -40.26
C HIS A 190 -19.45 47.20 -39.50
N ASP A 191 -19.35 48.48 -39.86
CA ASP A 191 -20.10 49.57 -39.19
C ASP A 191 -21.54 49.78 -39.71
N GLY A 192 -22.06 48.88 -40.56
CA GLY A 192 -23.45 48.92 -41.05
C GLY A 192 -23.78 50.07 -42.02
N ASN A 193 -22.82 50.95 -42.32
CA ASN A 193 -22.96 52.04 -43.29
C ASN A 193 -22.68 51.55 -44.73
N ILE A 194 -23.63 51.76 -45.65
CA ILE A 194 -23.52 51.37 -47.06
C ILE A 194 -22.26 51.97 -47.72
N HIS A 195 -21.89 53.21 -47.39
CA HIS A 195 -20.71 53.87 -47.98
C HIS A 195 -19.41 53.12 -47.64
N SER A 196 -19.26 52.66 -46.40
CA SER A 196 -18.09 51.89 -45.97
C SER A 196 -17.93 50.60 -46.77
N TYR A 197 -19.02 49.89 -47.07
CA TYR A 197 -18.98 48.68 -47.90
C TYR A 197 -18.55 48.95 -49.34
N VAL A 198 -18.96 50.10 -49.92
CA VAL A 198 -18.52 50.50 -51.27
C VAL A 198 -17.01 50.75 -51.30
N TYR A 199 -16.45 51.41 -50.29
CA TYR A 199 -15.01 51.62 -50.19
C TYR A 199 -14.23 50.29 -50.06
N TRP A 200 -14.71 49.35 -49.23
CA TRP A 200 -14.13 48.01 -49.13
C TRP A 200 -14.19 47.23 -50.45
N PHE A 201 -15.31 47.33 -51.18
CA PHE A 201 -15.47 46.68 -52.48
C PHE A 201 -14.49 47.23 -53.53
N LEU A 202 -14.36 48.56 -53.65
CA LEU A 202 -13.42 49.20 -54.56
C LEU A 202 -11.97 48.86 -54.20
N ALA A 203 -11.63 48.89 -52.91
CA ALA A 203 -10.30 48.50 -52.43
C ALA A 203 -9.98 47.03 -52.77
N GLY A 204 -10.94 46.11 -52.59
CA GLY A 204 -10.80 44.71 -52.97
C GLY A 204 -10.64 44.52 -54.49
N LEU A 205 -11.40 45.26 -55.31
CA LEU A 205 -11.29 45.23 -56.77
C LEU A 205 -9.91 45.71 -57.25
N LEU A 206 -9.41 46.81 -56.67
CA LEU A 206 -8.08 47.34 -56.98
C LEU A 206 -6.97 46.37 -56.56
N ALA A 207 -7.09 45.76 -55.37
CA ALA A 207 -6.13 44.76 -54.90
C ALA A 207 -6.11 43.52 -55.80
N LEU A 208 -7.28 43.01 -56.21
CA LEU A 208 -7.38 41.88 -57.14
C LEU A 208 -6.82 42.21 -58.51
N TRP A 209 -7.13 43.41 -59.03
CA TRP A 209 -6.59 43.86 -60.31
C TRP A 209 -5.06 43.96 -60.27
N ALA A 210 -4.51 44.56 -59.22
CA ALA A 210 -3.07 44.68 -59.03
C ALA A 210 -2.37 43.31 -58.90
N ALA A 211 -2.98 42.35 -58.19
CA ALA A 211 -2.47 40.97 -58.11
C ALA A 211 -2.56 40.25 -59.47
N ALA A 212 -3.66 40.42 -60.21
CA ALA A 212 -3.85 39.80 -61.52
C ALA A 212 -2.94 40.40 -62.60
N SER A 213 -2.61 41.69 -62.51
CA SER A 213 -1.66 42.36 -63.39
C SER A 213 -0.19 42.12 -63.01
N GLY A 214 0.08 41.38 -61.93
CA GLY A 214 1.44 41.06 -61.46
C GLY A 214 2.20 42.25 -60.86
N ILE A 215 1.48 43.27 -60.37
CA ILE A 215 2.06 44.44 -59.68
C ILE A 215 2.21 44.16 -58.17
N LEU A 216 1.45 43.19 -57.67
CA LEU A 216 1.49 42.59 -56.34
C LEU A 216 1.92 41.12 -56.46
#